data_AF-A0A843C3E2-F1
#
_entry.id   AF-A0A843C3E2-F1
#
_cell.length_a   1.000
_cell.length_b   1.000
_cell.length_c   1.000
_cell.angle_alpha   90.00
_cell.angle_beta   90.00
_cell.angle_gamma   90.00
#
_symmetry.space_group_name_H-M   'P 1'
#
loop_
_entity.id
_entity.type
_entity.pdbx_description
1 polymer ?
#
loop_
_entity_poly.entity_id
_entity_poly.type
_entity_poly.pdbx_seq_one_letter_code
_entity_poly.pdbx_strand_id
1 'polypeptide(L)' 'MAGFLGDKQTNLVHHLAKMTTECKIVDVKLKDRQYFTPDTLENAKGLNFVPCLWCNVN' A
#
# COMPACT_ATOMS: atom_id res chain seq x y z
N MET A 1 7.60 4.37 -11.64
CA MET A 1 7.61 3.32 -10.60
C MET A 1 6.57 3.73 -9.57
N ALA A 2 5.57 2.87 -9.29
CA ALA A 2 4.60 3.15 -8.25
C ALA A 2 5.32 3.16 -6.89
N GLY A 3 5.14 4.23 -6.12
CA GLY A 3 5.59 4.36 -4.74
C GLY A 3 4.60 3.76 -3.75
N PHE A 4 3.31 3.68 -4.11
CA PHE A 4 2.25 3.16 -3.26
C PHE A 4 1.50 1.99 -3.92
N LEU A 5 1.18 0.97 -3.11
CA LEU A 5 0.39 -0.18 -3.53
C LEU A 5 -0.71 -0.46 -2.52
N GLY A 6 -1.95 -0.42 -2.97
CA GLY A 6 -3.12 -0.79 -2.18
C GLY A 6 -3.33 -2.30 -2.20
N ASP A 7 -3.72 -2.85 -1.06
CA ASP A 7 -4.28 -4.18 -0.90
C ASP A 7 -5.79 -4.05 -0.68
N LYS A 8 -6.59 -4.57 -1.61
CA LYS A 8 -8.06 -4.50 -1.58
C LYS A 8 -8.71 -5.44 -0.56
N GLN A 9 -8.01 -6.46 -0.07
CA GLN A 9 -8.57 -7.39 0.91
C GLN A 9 -8.62 -6.77 2.32
N THR A 10 -7.55 -6.07 2.68
CA THR A 10 -7.31 -5.46 3.99
C THR A 10 -7.52 -3.94 3.96
N ASN A 11 -7.70 -3.36 2.77
CA ASN A 11 -7.73 -1.92 2.53
C ASN A 11 -6.48 -1.22 3.08
N LEU A 12 -5.31 -1.85 2.98
CA LEU A 12 -4.05 -1.27 3.40
C LEU A 12 -3.29 -0.68 2.22
N VAL A 13 -2.66 0.48 2.41
CA VAL A 13 -1.70 1.03 1.45
C VAL A 13 -0.28 0.80 1.94
N HIS A 14 0.50 0.14 1.11
CA HIS A 14 1.89 -0.19 1.34
C HIS A 14 2.81 0.76 0.57
N HIS A 15 3.89 1.18 1.21
CA HIS A 15 4.92 2.00 0.58
C HIS A 15 5.99 1.07 -0.01
N LEU A 16 6.06 1.00 -1.34
CA LEU A 16 6.97 0.08 -2.05
C LEU A 16 8.44 0.40 -1.80
N ALA A 17 8.78 1.68 -1.60
CA ALA A 17 10.15 2.09 -1.27
C ALA A 17 10.54 1.93 0.22
N LYS A 18 9.57 1.73 1.13
CA LYS A 18 9.79 1.62 2.58
C LYS A 18 9.21 0.32 3.15
N MET A 19 9.20 -0.74 2.35
CA MET A 19 8.70 -2.04 2.78
C MET A 19 9.72 -2.72 3.71
N THR A 20 9.28 -3.05 4.92
CA THR A 20 10.00 -3.93 5.85
C THR A 20 9.57 -5.38 5.62
N THR A 21 10.31 -6.35 6.15
CA THR A 21 9.92 -7.78 6.07
C THR A 21 8.61 -8.09 6.80
N GLU A 22 8.18 -7.22 7.72
CA GLU A 22 6.91 -7.36 8.45
C GLU A 22 5.71 -6.84 7.66
N CYS A 23 5.96 -5.97 6.67
CA CYS A 23 4.98 -5.56 5.69
C CYS A 23 4.67 -6.76 4.76
N LYS A 24 3.49 -7.37 4.95
CA LYS A 24 3.00 -8.51 4.16
C LYS A 24 2.62 -8.17 2.70
N ILE A 25 3.20 -7.11 2.12
CA ILE A 25 2.94 -6.70 0.73
C ILE A 25 3.25 -7.81 -0.29
N VAL A 26 4.23 -8.67 0.01
CA VAL A 26 4.61 -9.80 -0.84
C VAL A 26 3.52 -10.89 -0.89
N ASP A 27 2.69 -10.97 0.15
CA ASP A 27 1.59 -11.93 0.26
C ASP A 27 0.34 -11.44 -0.51
N VAL A 28 0.31 -10.14 -0.85
CA VAL A 28 -0.79 -9.51 -1.60
C VAL A 28 -0.84 -10.10 -3.01
N LYS A 29 -1.94 -10.82 -3.28
CA LYS A 29 -2.21 -11.42 -4.58
C LYS A 29 -2.36 -10.32 -5.64
N LEU A 30 -1.86 -10.60 -6.85
CA LEU A 30 -1.90 -9.65 -7.97
C LEU A 30 -3.31 -9.09 -8.25
N LYS A 31 -4.35 -9.92 -8.10
CA LYS A 31 -5.75 -9.54 -8.31
C LYS A 31 -6.29 -8.54 -7.28
N ASP A 32 -5.69 -8.51 -6.09
CA ASP A 32 -6.10 -7.69 -4.97
C ASP A 32 -5.25 -6.41 -4.86
N ARG A 33 -4.27 -6.24 -5.76
CA ARG A 33 -3.45 -5.04 -5.84
C ARG A 33 -4.20 -3.88 -6.47
N GLN A 34 -4.05 -2.70 -5.88
CA GLN A 34 -4.57 -1.45 -6.42
C GLN A 34 -3.44 -0.44 -6.56
N TYR A 35 -3.26 0.07 -7.78
CA TYR A 35 -2.38 1.20 -8.03
C TYR A 35 -3.17 2.50 -7.91
N PHE A 36 -2.48 3.56 -7.49
CA PHE A 36 -3.08 4.87 -7.29
C PHE A 36 -2.63 5.83 -8.38
N THR A 37 -3.57 6.61 -8.89
CA THR A 37 -3.33 7.70 -9.84
C THR A 37 -4.10 8.94 -9.37
N PRO A 38 -3.45 9.96 -8.81
CA PRO A 38 -2.00 10.08 -8.58
C PRO A 38 -1.48 9.09 -7.54
N ASP A 39 -0.19 8.72 -7.66
CA ASP A 39 0.50 7.79 -6.75
C ASP A 39 0.91 8.52 -5.46
N THR A 40 -0.08 8.92 -4.66
CA THR A 40 0.11 9.62 -3.40
C THR A 40 -0.65 8.93 -2.27
N LEU A 41 -0.10 9.01 -1.06
CA LEU A 41 -0.77 8.49 0.14
C LEU A 41 -2.13 9.17 0.37
N GLU A 42 -2.26 10.44 0.02
CA GLU A 42 -3.52 11.19 0.13
C GLU A 42 -4.60 10.62 -0.80
N ASN A 43 -4.24 10.25 -2.03
CA ASN A 43 -5.18 9.61 -2.96
C ASN A 43 -5.60 8.23 -2.44
N ALA A 44 -4.66 7.45 -1.90
CA ALA A 44 -4.96 6.17 -1.27
C ALA A 44 -5.93 6.33 -0.08
N LYS A 45 -5.70 7.31 0.79
CA LYS A 45 -6.60 7.65 1.90
C LYS A 45 -7.98 8.08 1.40
N GLY A 46 -8.05 8.86 0.32
CA GLY A 46 -9.31 9.25 -0.33
C GLY A 46 -10.13 8.07 -0.87
N LEU A 47 -9.47 6.95 -1.15
CA LEU A 47 -10.08 5.70 -1.59
C LEU A 47 -10.34 4.71 -0.43
N ASN A 48 -10.31 5.20 0.82
CA ASN A 48 -10.48 4.42 2.05
C ASN A 48 -9.37 3.40 2.35
N PHE A 49 -8.17 3.60 1.80
CA PHE A 49 -7.00 2.80 2.20
C PHE A 49 -6.31 3.39 3.42
N VAL A 50 -5.94 2.52 4.34
CA VAL A 50 -5.23 2.86 5.57
C VAL A 50 -3.74 2.57 5.40
N PRO A 51 -2.82 3.48 5.77
CA PRO A 51 -1.39 3.21 5.68
C PRO A 51 -0.99 1.98 6.49
N CYS A 52 -0.22 1.09 5.86
CA CYS A 52 0.38 -0.03 6.54
C CYS A 52 1.34 0.49 7.63
N LEU A 53 1.08 0.07 8.87
CA LEU A 53 1.89 0.46 10.03
C LEU A 53 3.37 0.14 9.83
N TRP A 54 3.66 -1.04 9.27
CA TRP A 54 5.03 -1.52 9.03
C TRP A 54 5.76 -0.79 7.91
N CYS A 55 5.03 -0.21 6.95
CA CYS A 55 5.62 0.63 5.90
C CYS A 55 5.93 2.05 6.37
N ASN A 56 5.36 2.46 7.51
CA ASN A 56 5.48 3.80 8.06
C ASN A 56 6.42 3.86 9.29
N VAL A 57 6.89 2.70 9.74
CA VAL A 57 7.90 2.60 10.80
C VAL A 57 9.25 2.84 10.13
N ASN A 58 9.85 3.97 10.50
CA ASN A 58 11.19 4.41 10.10
C ASN A 58 12.24 3.69 10.95
#